data_AF-A0A1Q3ANC1-F1
#
_entry.id   AF-A0A1Q3ANC1-F1
#
_cell.length_a   1.000
_cell.length_b   1.000
_cell.length_c   1.000
_cell.angle_alpha   90.00
_cell.angle_beta   90.00
_cell.angle_gamma   90.00
#
_symmetry.space_group_name_H-M   'P 1'
#
loop_
_entity.id
_entity.type
_entity.pdbx_description
1 polymer ?
#
loop_
_entity_poly.entity_id
_entity_poly.type
_entity_poly.pdbx_seq_one_letter_code
_entity_poly.pdbx_strand_id
1 'polypeptide(L)'
;YVIQVPPDLYDEEGKSINKGSIYISDSSPSGVSRAYLKQFQEDFSLFFRSRSNELTSGGGMVLILLGRIGQDHVDRRNSFFKDKAGESYGKAVAMTVRAIQESMICHHFGEGILDTLFDDYGRVIDEEMDKEEIKPVTFVLVLKKL
;
A
#
# COMPACT_ATOMS: atom_id res chain seq x y z
N TYR A 1 1.00 -5.59 -3.44
CA TYR A 1 2.39 -5.08 -3.54
C TYR A 1 2.86 -5.24 -4.98
N VAL A 2 3.54 -4.23 -5.51
CA VAL A 2 4.26 -4.28 -6.79
C VAL A 2 5.76 -4.29 -6.48
N ILE A 3 6.58 -4.92 -7.30
CA ILE A 3 8.03 -5.04 -7.09
C ILE A 3 8.78 -3.75 -7.44
N GLN A 4 8.16 -2.90 -8.25
CA GLN A 4 8.70 -1.64 -8.71
C GLN A 4 7.58 -0.63 -8.98
N VAL A 5 7.95 0.65 -9.03
CA VAL A 5 7.05 1.70 -9.52
C VAL A 5 6.72 1.40 -10.98
N PRO A 6 5.43 1.37 -11.39
CA PRO A 6 5.06 1.08 -12.76
C PRO A 6 5.73 2.09 -13.71
N PRO A 7 6.46 1.64 -14.75
CA PRO A 7 7.15 2.54 -15.68
C PRO A 7 6.17 3.42 -16.44
N ASP A 8 4.97 2.90 -16.71
CA ASP A 8 3.86 3.61 -17.38
C ASP A 8 3.31 4.80 -16.55
N LEU A 9 3.87 5.09 -15.36
CA LEU A 9 3.59 6.31 -14.60
C LEU A 9 4.38 7.53 -15.07
N TYR A 10 5.39 7.35 -15.91
CA TYR A 10 6.24 8.43 -16.39
C TYR A 10 6.01 8.66 -17.89
N ASP A 11 5.93 9.93 -18.28
CA ASP A 11 5.89 10.31 -19.70
C ASP A 11 7.27 10.19 -20.35
N GLU A 12 7.36 10.52 -21.65
CA GLU A 12 8.58 10.44 -22.44
C GLU A 12 9.70 11.37 -21.90
N GLU A 13 9.33 12.39 -21.13
CA GLU A 13 10.25 13.33 -20.48
C GLU A 13 10.66 12.86 -19.07
N GLY A 14 10.19 11.69 -18.63
CA GLY A 14 10.46 11.12 -17.32
C GLY A 14 9.65 11.76 -16.19
N LYS A 15 8.60 12.52 -16.52
CA LYS A 15 7.76 13.19 -15.52
C LYS A 15 6.56 12.33 -15.17
N SER A 16 6.28 12.26 -13.86
CA SER A 16 5.14 11.49 -13.36
C SER A 16 3.81 12.07 -13.85
N ILE A 17 2.94 11.20 -14.37
CA ILE A 17 1.55 11.53 -14.69
C ILE A 17 0.71 11.69 -13.41
N ASN A 18 1.16 11.16 -12.27
CA ASN A 18 0.47 11.22 -10.98
C ASN A 18 0.90 12.45 -10.16
N LYS A 19 0.56 13.64 -10.66
CA LYS A 19 1.00 14.90 -10.06
C LYS A 19 0.40 15.11 -8.67
N GLY A 20 1.24 15.45 -7.70
CA GLY A 20 0.80 15.76 -6.33
C GLY A 20 0.37 14.55 -5.50
N SER A 21 0.58 13.33 -5.99
CA SER A 21 0.23 12.09 -5.28
C SER A 21 1.34 11.05 -5.41
N ILE A 22 1.66 10.37 -4.31
CA ILE A 22 2.68 9.30 -4.27
C ILE A 22 2.09 7.91 -4.55
N TYR A 23 0.76 7.80 -4.57
CA TYR A 23 0.02 6.59 -4.89
C TYR A 23 -1.31 6.94 -5.59
N ILE A 24 -2.14 5.94 -5.91
CA ILE A 24 -3.45 6.16 -6.52
C ILE A 24 -4.37 6.90 -5.53
N SER A 25 -4.86 8.08 -5.90
CA SER A 25 -5.78 8.91 -5.12
C SER A 25 -6.95 9.40 -6.00
N ASP A 26 -7.93 10.08 -5.40
CA ASP A 26 -9.06 10.69 -6.11
C ASP A 26 -8.63 11.72 -7.17
N SER A 27 -7.45 12.32 -6.99
CA SER A 27 -6.86 13.27 -7.94
C SER A 27 -6.08 12.61 -9.09
N SER A 28 -5.87 11.29 -9.02
CA SER A 28 -5.08 10.56 -10.01
C SER A 28 -5.85 10.41 -11.33
N PRO A 29 -5.21 10.69 -12.49
CA PRO A 29 -5.77 10.31 -13.78
C PRO A 29 -5.97 8.80 -13.90
N SER A 30 -6.95 8.36 -14.69
CA SER A 30 -7.25 6.93 -14.92
C SER A 30 -6.08 6.12 -15.51
N GLY A 31 -5.07 6.79 -16.09
CA GLY A 31 -3.81 6.15 -16.50
C GLY A 31 -3.03 5.56 -15.32
N VAL A 32 -3.07 6.22 -14.15
CA VAL A 32 -2.34 5.80 -12.94
C VAL A 32 -2.84 4.45 -12.43
N SER A 33 -4.15 4.30 -12.26
CA SER A 33 -4.73 3.05 -11.77
C SER A 33 -4.52 1.88 -12.75
N ARG A 34 -4.56 2.15 -14.06
CA ARG A 34 -4.24 1.15 -15.09
C ARG A 34 -2.77 0.72 -15.06
N ALA A 35 -1.84 1.66 -14.88
CA ALA A 35 -0.41 1.36 -14.76
C ALA A 35 -0.12 0.46 -13.55
N TYR A 36 -0.68 0.79 -12.39
CA TYR A 36 -0.57 -0.06 -11.19
C TYR A 36 -1.21 -1.43 -11.36
N LEU A 37 -2.38 -1.52 -12.02
CA LEU A 37 -3.04 -2.80 -12.28
C LEU A 37 -2.18 -3.70 -13.17
N LYS A 38 -1.63 -3.14 -14.26
CA LYS A 38 -0.75 -3.86 -15.18
C LYS A 38 0.49 -4.39 -14.47
N GLN A 39 1.19 -3.54 -13.71
CA GLN A 39 2.37 -3.96 -12.95
C GLN A 39 2.03 -5.04 -11.93
N PHE A 40 0.91 -4.90 -11.20
CA PHE A 40 0.46 -5.93 -10.27
C PHE A 40 0.18 -7.26 -10.97
N GLN A 41 -0.47 -7.26 -12.14
CA GLN A 41 -0.74 -8.48 -12.91
C GLN A 41 0.55 -9.18 -13.35
N GLU A 42 1.54 -8.42 -13.82
CA GLU A 42 2.85 -8.94 -14.21
C GLU A 42 3.59 -9.56 -13.02
N ASP A 43 3.71 -8.81 -11.93
CA ASP A 43 4.42 -9.23 -10.72
C ASP A 43 3.76 -10.44 -10.04
N PHE A 44 2.42 -10.42 -9.95
CA PHE A 44 1.66 -11.50 -9.33
C PHE A 44 1.69 -12.77 -10.18
N SER A 45 1.70 -12.64 -11.51
CA SER A 45 1.91 -13.76 -12.42
C SER A 45 3.32 -14.34 -12.29
N LEU A 46 4.34 -13.50 -12.18
CA LEU A 46 5.71 -13.92 -11.94
C LEU A 46 5.83 -14.69 -10.62
N PHE A 47 5.24 -14.16 -9.55
CA PHE A 47 5.18 -14.83 -8.25
C PHE A 47 4.61 -16.24 -8.36
N PHE A 48 3.46 -16.41 -9.02
CA PHE A 48 2.86 -17.74 -9.18
C PHE A 48 3.71 -18.67 -10.04
N ARG A 49 4.32 -18.19 -11.11
CA ARG A 49 5.24 -19.01 -11.92
C ARG A 49 6.41 -19.51 -11.06
N SER A 50 7.03 -18.63 -10.27
CA SER A 50 8.10 -19.02 -9.34
C SER A 50 7.63 -20.04 -8.30
N ARG A 51 6.52 -19.77 -7.59
CA ARG A 51 5.99 -20.69 -6.58
C ARG A 51 5.52 -22.01 -7.17
N SER A 52 5.03 -22.01 -8.41
CA SER A 52 4.62 -23.24 -9.09
C SER A 52 5.79 -24.18 -9.35
N ASN A 53 7.00 -23.67 -9.59
CA ASN A 53 8.20 -24.51 -9.77
C ASN A 53 8.68 -25.11 -8.45
N GLU A 54 8.50 -24.41 -7.34
CA GLU A 54 9.01 -24.80 -6.02
C GLU A 54 8.05 -25.74 -5.25
N LEU A 55 6.74 -25.58 -5.44
CA LEU A 55 5.74 -26.42 -4.77
C LEU A 55 5.75 -27.86 -5.32
N THR A 56 5.56 -28.85 -4.46
CA THR A 56 5.33 -30.24 -4.88
C THR A 56 3.90 -30.41 -5.42
N SER A 57 3.64 -31.44 -6.24
CA SER A 57 2.25 -31.79 -6.61
C SER A 57 1.45 -32.08 -5.35
N GLY A 58 0.22 -31.54 -5.30
CA GLY A 58 -0.63 -31.57 -4.12
C GLY A 58 -0.30 -30.57 -3.01
N GLY A 59 0.81 -29.82 -3.13
CA GLY A 59 1.23 -28.80 -2.18
C GLY A 59 0.25 -27.61 -2.12
N GLY A 60 0.05 -27.07 -0.91
CA GLY A 60 -0.85 -25.94 -0.67
C GLY A 60 -0.10 -24.62 -0.51
N MET A 61 -0.77 -23.51 -0.83
CA MET A 61 -0.30 -22.16 -0.56
C MET A 61 -1.46 -21.30 -0.06
N VAL A 62 -1.21 -20.52 1.00
CA VAL A 62 -2.16 -19.54 1.54
C VAL A 62 -1.57 -18.16 1.37
N LEU A 63 -2.31 -17.26 0.74
CA LEU A 63 -1.94 -15.85 0.56
C LEU A 63 -2.96 -14.98 1.29
N ILE A 64 -2.46 -13.99 2.04
CA ILE A 64 -3.26 -12.96 2.69
C ILE A 64 -2.86 -11.63 2.07
N LEU A 65 -3.80 -10.96 1.42
CA LEU A 65 -3.58 -9.73 0.68
C LEU A 65 -4.53 -8.64 1.20
N LEU A 66 -3.98 -7.48 1.51
CA LEU A 66 -4.79 -6.28 1.70
C LEU A 66 -5.27 -5.80 0.32
N GLY A 67 -6.55 -5.50 0.23
CA GLY A 67 -7.17 -4.91 -0.95
C GLY A 67 -8.30 -3.98 -0.56
N ARG A 68 -9.17 -3.68 -1.53
CA ARG A 68 -10.24 -2.69 -1.38
C ARG A 68 -11.52 -3.16 -2.05
N ILE A 69 -12.66 -2.70 -1.55
CA ILE A 69 -13.97 -2.82 -2.20
C ILE A 69 -14.40 -1.41 -2.62
N GLY A 70 -14.70 -1.21 -3.90
CA GLY A 70 -15.14 0.09 -4.42
C GLY A 70 -14.00 0.99 -4.94
N GLN A 71 -14.36 2.23 -5.27
CA GLN A 71 -13.43 3.24 -5.78
C GLN A 71 -12.72 4.02 -4.66
N ASP A 72 -13.20 3.95 -3.41
CA ASP A 72 -12.65 4.75 -2.32
C ASP A 72 -11.20 4.33 -1.99
N HIS A 73 -10.30 5.29 -2.07
CA HIS A 73 -8.86 5.08 -2.11
C HIS A 73 -8.19 4.94 -0.73
N VAL A 74 -8.93 5.08 0.36
CA VAL A 74 -8.31 5.29 1.67
C VAL A 74 -8.64 4.17 2.64
N ASP A 75 -7.70 3.28 2.90
CA ASP A 75 -7.81 2.27 3.95
C ASP A 75 -7.45 2.89 5.31
N ARG A 76 -8.44 3.45 6.03
CA ARG A 76 -8.20 4.29 7.23
C ARG A 76 -8.28 3.55 8.57
N ARG A 77 -8.84 2.34 8.65
CA ARG A 77 -9.03 1.64 9.93
C ARG A 77 -8.55 0.20 9.95
N ASN A 78 -7.24 -0.02 10.14
CA ASN A 78 -6.76 -1.37 10.39
C ASN A 78 -7.10 -1.80 11.84
N SER A 79 -7.75 -2.96 11.99
CA SER A 79 -8.17 -3.51 13.30
C SER A 79 -7.01 -3.83 14.25
N PHE A 80 -5.77 -3.84 13.72
CA PHE A 80 -4.55 -4.09 14.48
C PHE A 80 -4.15 -2.95 15.45
N PHE A 81 -4.68 -1.73 15.26
CA PHE A 81 -4.23 -0.55 16.02
C PHE A 81 -5.11 -0.22 17.24
N LYS A 82 -5.98 -1.14 17.68
CA LYS A 82 -6.75 -0.91 18.91
C LYS A 82 -5.92 -1.19 20.17
N ASP A 83 -5.99 -0.22 21.07
CA ASP A 83 -5.86 -0.31 22.53
C ASP A 83 -4.45 -0.36 23.13
N LYS A 84 -3.88 0.83 23.33
CA LYS A 84 -3.25 1.20 24.61
C LYS A 84 -3.95 2.44 25.16
N ALA A 85 -4.49 2.34 26.38
CA ALA A 85 -5.18 3.45 27.02
C ALA A 85 -4.24 4.67 27.14
N GLY A 86 -4.58 5.77 26.45
CA GLY A 86 -3.86 7.04 26.51
C GLY A 86 -2.88 7.34 25.37
N GLU A 87 -2.71 6.44 24.38
CA GLU A 87 -1.87 6.69 23.20
C GLU A 87 -2.74 7.11 21.99
N SER A 88 -2.33 8.15 21.26
CA SER A 88 -3.03 8.59 20.05
C SER A 88 -3.00 7.49 18.99
N TYR A 89 -4.15 7.21 18.37
CA TYR A 89 -4.24 6.21 17.30
C TYR A 89 -3.40 6.62 16.10
N GLY A 90 -3.46 7.90 15.72
CA GLY A 90 -2.68 8.46 14.63
C GLY A 90 -1.17 8.26 14.85
N LYS A 91 -0.69 8.39 16.09
CA LYS A 91 0.70 8.07 16.44
C LYS A 91 1.03 6.60 16.23
N ALA A 92 0.16 5.68 16.65
CA ALA A 92 0.37 4.24 16.46
C ALA A 92 0.41 3.87 14.96
N VAL A 93 -0.49 4.44 14.16
CA VAL A 93 -0.51 4.27 12.70
C VAL A 93 0.75 4.86 12.08
N ALA A 94 1.14 6.08 12.44
CA ALA A 94 2.33 6.74 11.95
C ALA A 94 3.60 5.91 12.20
N MET A 95 3.77 5.35 13.40
CA MET A 95 4.92 4.48 13.71
C MET A 95 4.97 3.24 12.81
N THR A 96 3.82 2.63 12.52
CA THR A 96 3.78 1.43 11.66
C THR A 96 3.99 1.77 10.20
N VAL A 97 3.40 2.86 9.70
CA VAL A 97 3.66 3.32 8.33
C VAL A 97 5.12 3.73 8.18
N ARG A 98 5.72 4.39 9.19
CA ARG A 98 7.14 4.71 9.25
C ARG A 98 7.99 3.46 9.15
N ALA A 99 7.72 2.43 9.96
CA ALA A 99 8.45 1.17 9.89
C ALA A 99 8.40 0.50 8.49
N ILE A 100 7.34 0.72 7.71
CA ILE A 100 7.18 0.17 6.36
C ILE A 100 7.83 1.06 5.28
N GLN A 101 7.68 2.38 5.39
CA GLN A 101 7.96 3.31 4.30
C GLN A 101 9.18 4.22 4.51
N GLU A 102 9.76 4.25 5.72
CA GLU A 102 10.89 5.13 6.05
C GLU A 102 12.04 4.98 5.06
N SER A 103 12.41 3.75 4.70
CA SER A 103 13.51 3.50 3.76
C SER A 103 13.27 4.13 2.38
N MET A 104 12.06 4.01 1.85
CA MET A 104 11.70 4.59 0.55
C MET A 104 11.62 6.11 0.60
N ILE A 105 11.04 6.66 1.66
CA ILE A 105 10.88 8.12 1.84
C ILE A 105 12.23 8.77 2.10
N CYS A 106 13.05 8.19 2.98
CA CYS A 106 14.40 8.66 3.27
C CYS A 106 15.29 8.63 2.02
N HIS A 107 15.19 7.57 1.21
CA HIS A 107 15.93 7.48 -0.04
C HIS A 107 15.56 8.60 -1.02
N HIS A 108 14.29 9.00 -1.07
CA HIS A 108 13.81 10.00 -2.02
C HIS A 108 13.97 11.46 -1.54
N PHE A 109 13.69 11.71 -0.26
CA PHE A 109 13.60 13.07 0.30
C PHE A 109 14.70 13.40 1.33
N GLY A 110 15.47 12.40 1.75
CA GLY A 110 16.47 12.54 2.82
C GLY A 110 15.90 12.35 4.23
N GLU A 111 16.81 12.17 5.19
CA GLU A 111 16.48 11.86 6.59
C GLU A 111 15.84 13.06 7.33
N GLY A 112 16.24 14.28 6.98
CA GLY A 112 15.87 15.50 7.71
C GLY A 112 14.37 15.84 7.72
N ILE A 113 13.56 15.17 6.91
CA ILE A 113 12.10 15.39 6.89
C ILE A 113 11.31 14.36 7.70
N LEU A 114 11.92 13.23 8.09
CA LEU A 114 11.18 12.04 8.53
C LEU A 114 10.39 12.30 9.81
N ASP A 115 11.01 12.90 10.81
CA ASP A 115 10.35 13.14 12.10
C ASP A 115 9.14 14.07 11.93
N THR A 116 9.33 15.23 11.31
CA THR A 116 8.24 16.18 11.03
C THR A 116 7.14 15.55 10.17
N LEU A 117 7.51 14.80 9.12
CA LEU A 117 6.56 14.18 8.22
C LEU A 117 5.65 13.17 8.95
N PHE A 118 6.24 12.30 9.77
CA PHE A 118 5.48 11.26 10.46
C PHE A 118 4.69 11.81 11.66
N ASP A 119 5.16 12.88 12.30
CA ASP A 119 4.40 13.62 13.30
C ASP A 119 3.16 14.29 12.67
N ASP A 120 3.33 14.98 11.53
CA ASP A 120 2.23 15.59 10.79
C ASP A 120 1.23 14.53 10.28
N TYR A 121 1.74 13.41 9.75
CA TYR A 121 0.91 12.29 9.32
C TYR A 121 0.05 11.74 10.46
N GLY A 122 0.64 11.52 11.64
CA GLY A 122 -0.09 11.06 12.82
C GLY A 122 -1.21 12.01 13.23
N ARG A 123 -0.93 13.33 13.25
CA ARG A 123 -1.94 14.36 13.54
C ARG A 123 -3.08 14.36 12.53
N VAL A 124 -2.77 14.30 11.23
CA VAL A 124 -3.80 14.26 10.17
C VAL A 124 -4.68 13.01 10.33
N ILE A 125 -4.11 11.87 10.69
CA ILE A 125 -4.90 10.65 10.94
C ILE A 125 -5.86 10.86 12.10
N ASP A 126 -5.41 11.41 13.24
CA ASP A 126 -6.30 11.69 14.37
C ASP A 126 -7.45 12.65 13.98
N GLU A 127 -7.18 13.69 13.19
CA GLU A 127 -8.18 14.65 12.72
C GLU A 127 -9.18 14.06 11.71
N GLU A 128 -8.73 13.13 10.87
CA GLU A 128 -9.54 12.52 9.82
C GLU A 128 -10.39 11.34 10.33
N MET A 129 -10.02 10.74 11.45
CA MET A 129 -10.77 9.63 12.06
C MET A 129 -12.15 10.03 12.58
N ASP A 130 -12.34 11.29 12.96
CA ASP A 130 -13.61 11.79 13.47
C ASP A 130 -14.67 11.95 12.37
N LYS A 131 -14.28 11.76 11.10
CA LYS A 131 -15.12 12.08 9.94
C LYS A 131 -15.81 10.84 9.37
N GLU A 132 -15.10 9.74 9.10
CA GLU A 132 -15.68 8.51 8.50
C GLU A 132 -14.92 7.21 8.85
N GLU A 133 -15.63 6.09 8.97
CA GLU A 133 -15.04 4.75 9.18
C GLU A 133 -14.74 4.06 7.84
N ILE A 134 -13.48 3.72 7.57
CA ILE A 134 -13.11 2.93 6.38
C ILE A 134 -12.50 1.59 6.80
N LYS A 135 -13.08 0.50 6.31
CA LYS A 135 -12.70 -0.87 6.70
C LYS A 135 -11.74 -1.48 5.67
N PRO A 136 -10.57 -1.99 6.08
CA PRO A 136 -9.69 -2.74 5.20
C PRO A 136 -10.40 -3.98 4.70
N VAL A 137 -10.10 -4.35 3.46
CA VAL A 137 -10.57 -5.61 2.89
C VAL A 137 -9.39 -6.54 2.82
N THR A 138 -9.47 -7.67 3.53
CA THR A 138 -8.46 -8.71 3.47
C THR A 138 -8.94 -9.85 2.60
N PHE A 139 -8.21 -10.14 1.52
CA PHE A 139 -8.42 -11.30 0.68
C PHE A 139 -7.56 -12.46 1.17
N VAL A 140 -8.19 -13.60 1.41
CA VAL A 140 -7.50 -14.85 1.72
C VAL A 140 -7.67 -15.79 0.53
N LEU A 141 -6.56 -16.15 -0.12
CA LEU A 141 -6.53 -17.08 -1.24
C LEU A 141 -5.88 -18.39 -0.79
N VAL A 142 -6.60 -19.51 -0.96
CA VAL A 142 -6.09 -20.85 -0.71
C VAL A 142 -5.96 -21.56 -2.05
N LEU A 143 -4.73 -21.97 -2.38
CA LEU A 143 -4.39 -22.58 -3.66
C LEU A 143 -3.74 -23.94 -3.43
N LYS A 144 -3.98 -24.87 -4.35
CA LYS A 144 -3.35 -26.19 -4.38
C LYS A 144 -2.69 -26.39 -5.72
N LYS A 145 -1.42 -26.79 -5.73
CA LYS A 145 -0.71 -27.18 -6.95
C LYS A 145 -1.26 -28.53 -7.42
N LEU A 146 -1.73 -28.56 -8.66
CA LEU A 146 -2.09 -29.80 -9.36
C LEU A 146 -0.82 -30.56 -9.74
#